data_AF-A0A836ZQK1-F1
#
_entry.id   AF-A0A836ZQK1-F1
#
_cell.length_a   1.000
_cell.length_b   1.000
_cell.length_c   1.000
_cell.angle_alpha   90.00
_cell.angle_beta   90.00
_cell.angle_gamma   90.00
#
_symmetry.space_group_name_H-M   'P 1'
#
loop_
_entity.id
_entity.type
_entity.pdbx_description
1 polymer ?
#
loop_
_entity_poly.entity_id
_entity_poly.type
_entity_poly.pdbx_seq_one_letter_code
_entity_poly.pdbx_strand_id
1 'polypeptide(L)'
;MKPQILLLALTLVCTSAWADDDVSKVNGRISADAGKIYGSLETVNGSIEIGAGAQTKNVETVNGGIRIGDNARTGGVETVNGAITLGQKVTVSGGLETVNGSVLTERGSQ
;
A
#
# COMPACT_ATOMS: atom_id res chain seq x y z
N MET A 1 24.77 14.25 -19.87
CA MET A 1 23.44 13.81 -19.38
C MET A 1 23.70 12.74 -18.33
N LYS A 2 23.56 13.04 -17.04
CA LYS A 2 23.89 12.13 -15.93
C LYS A 2 22.64 11.32 -15.55
N PRO A 3 22.70 9.99 -15.45
CA PRO A 3 21.57 9.20 -14.98
C PRO A 3 21.42 9.45 -13.47
N GLN A 4 20.27 9.99 -13.05
CA GLN A 4 19.92 10.06 -11.64
C GLN A 4 19.51 8.66 -11.19
N ILE A 5 20.45 7.98 -10.53
CA ILE A 5 20.19 6.73 -9.83
C ILE A 5 19.43 7.10 -8.56
N LEU A 6 18.14 6.76 -8.52
CA LEU A 6 17.31 6.91 -7.32
C LEU A 6 17.72 5.84 -6.31
N LEU A 7 18.64 6.23 -5.41
CA LEU A 7 19.10 5.41 -4.30
C LEU A 7 18.12 5.58 -3.13
N LEU A 8 17.15 4.67 -2.97
CA LEU A 8 16.29 4.65 -1.79
C LEU A 8 16.89 3.74 -0.73
N ALA A 9 17.72 4.33 0.14
CA ALA A 9 18.25 3.67 1.32
C ALA A 9 17.21 3.74 2.44
N LEU A 10 16.48 2.65 2.67
CA LEU A 10 15.54 2.54 3.79
C LEU A 10 16.27 1.99 5.02
N THR A 11 16.85 2.88 5.83
CA THR A 11 17.32 2.55 7.18
C THR A 11 16.16 2.73 8.16
N LEU A 12 15.41 1.66 8.43
CA LEU A 12 14.32 1.72 9.41
C LEU A 12 14.86 1.39 10.80
N VAL A 13 15.00 2.42 11.64
CA VAL A 13 15.14 2.31 13.08
C VAL A 13 13.78 1.90 13.65
N CYS A 14 13.62 0.64 14.03
CA CYS A 14 12.41 0.16 14.70
C CYS A 14 12.40 0.60 16.18
N THR A 15 11.73 1.70 16.48
CA THR A 15 11.25 1.99 17.84
C THR A 15 9.78 1.59 17.97
N SER A 16 9.59 0.41 18.58
CA SER A 16 8.45 -0.04 19.41
C SER A 16 6.98 0.25 19.01
N ALA A 17 6.26 -0.87 18.88
CA ALA A 17 4.94 -1.16 19.46
C ALA A 17 3.69 -0.50 18.83
N TRP A 18 3.07 -1.23 17.89
CA TRP A 18 1.69 -1.73 17.98
C TRP A 18 1.70 -3.13 17.34
N ALA A 19 1.07 -4.11 17.99
CA ALA A 19 1.01 -5.48 17.48
C ALA A 19 0.03 -5.54 16.31
N ASP A 20 0.57 -5.20 15.15
CA ASP A 20 -0.10 -5.20 13.86
C ASP A 20 0.96 -5.73 12.90
N ASP A 21 0.74 -6.93 12.36
CA ASP A 21 1.80 -7.64 11.64
C ASP A 21 2.24 -6.82 10.42
N ASP A 22 3.48 -6.30 10.46
CA ASP A 22 4.14 -5.72 9.31
C ASP A 22 4.52 -6.87 8.34
N VAL A 23 4.14 -6.74 7.07
CA VAL A 23 4.35 -7.79 6.07
C VAL A 23 5.16 -7.25 4.91
N SER A 24 6.36 -7.81 4.75
CA SER A 24 7.30 -7.45 3.69
C SER A 24 7.59 -8.64 2.77
N LYS A 25 7.47 -8.44 1.45
CA LYS A 25 7.79 -9.50 0.46
C LYS A 25 8.51 -8.96 -0.76
N VAL A 26 9.33 -9.81 -1.39
CA VAL A 26 9.92 -9.54 -2.71
C VAL A 26 9.43 -10.62 -3.68
N ASN A 27 8.98 -10.22 -4.87
CA ASN A 27 8.40 -11.10 -5.90
C ASN A 27 7.21 -11.92 -5.38
N GLY A 28 6.33 -11.32 -4.58
CA GLY A 28 5.26 -12.04 -3.89
C GLY A 28 3.93 -11.29 -3.88
N ARG A 29 2.86 -12.02 -3.56
CA ARG A 29 1.56 -11.42 -3.23
C ARG A 29 1.42 -11.27 -1.71
N ILE A 30 0.93 -10.10 -1.30
CA ILE A 30 0.44 -9.84 0.04
C ILE A 30 -1.07 -9.75 -0.04
N SER A 31 -1.75 -10.51 0.82
CA SER A 31 -3.21 -10.52 0.91
C SER A 31 -3.57 -10.25 2.36
N ALA A 32 -4.23 -9.11 2.59
CA ALA A 32 -4.80 -8.76 3.88
C ALA A 32 -6.27 -9.22 3.90
N ASP A 33 -6.62 -10.07 4.85
CA ASP A 33 -7.99 -10.57 4.99
C ASP A 33 -8.96 -9.45 5.36
N ALA A 34 -10.21 -9.59 4.91
CA ALA A 34 -11.29 -8.67 5.23
C ALA A 34 -11.50 -8.50 6.74
N GLY A 35 -11.75 -7.26 7.17
CA GLY A 35 -12.07 -6.92 8.57
C GLY A 35 -10.93 -7.09 9.58
N LYS A 36 -9.73 -7.48 9.15
CA LYS A 36 -8.54 -7.54 10.02
C LYS A 36 -7.75 -6.24 9.99
N ILE A 37 -6.93 -6.07 11.01
CA ILE A 37 -5.98 -4.97 11.12
C ILE A 37 -4.60 -5.54 10.73
N TYR A 38 -3.88 -4.80 9.88
CA TYR A 38 -2.51 -5.08 9.48
C TYR A 38 -1.66 -3.84 9.58
N GLY A 39 -0.36 -4.03 9.85
CA GLY A 39 0.58 -2.93 9.98
C GLY A 39 0.90 -2.31 8.62
N SER A 40 2.18 -2.25 8.33
CA SER A 40 2.71 -1.79 7.05
C SER A 40 2.80 -2.97 6.09
N LEU A 41 2.24 -2.83 4.89
CA LEU A 41 2.29 -3.84 3.84
C LEU A 41 3.20 -3.33 2.72
N GLU A 42 4.31 -4.02 2.50
CA GLU A 42 5.31 -3.59 1.51
C GLU A 42 5.75 -4.73 0.59
N THR A 43 5.81 -4.45 -0.72
CA THR A 43 6.37 -5.43 -1.66
C THR A 43 7.06 -4.83 -2.89
N VAL A 44 8.08 -5.53 -3.38
CA VAL A 44 8.74 -5.20 -4.66
C VAL A 44 8.42 -6.28 -5.68
N ASN A 45 8.02 -5.86 -6.89
CA ASN A 45 7.59 -6.74 -7.97
C ASN A 45 6.47 -7.69 -7.53
N GLY A 46 5.49 -7.14 -6.82
CA GLY A 46 4.45 -7.88 -6.12
C GLY A 46 3.10 -7.20 -6.22
N SER A 47 2.07 -7.84 -5.68
CA SER A 47 0.74 -7.22 -5.59
C SER A 47 0.26 -7.23 -4.16
N ILE A 48 -0.39 -6.15 -3.75
CA ILE A 48 -1.01 -6.04 -2.44
C ILE A 48 -2.51 -5.97 -2.64
N GLU A 49 -3.22 -6.88 -2.00
CA GLU A 49 -4.67 -6.94 -2.01
C GLU A 49 -5.19 -6.81 -0.58
N ILE A 50 -6.03 -5.80 -0.35
CA ILE A 50 -6.60 -5.51 0.95
C ILE A 50 -8.09 -5.85 0.89
N GLY A 51 -8.52 -6.77 1.75
CA GLY A 51 -9.91 -7.19 1.84
C GLY A 51 -10.83 -6.06 2.31
N ALA A 52 -12.13 -6.23 2.05
CA ALA A 52 -13.14 -5.27 2.47
C ALA A 52 -13.14 -5.04 3.99
N GLY A 53 -13.28 -3.80 4.43
CA GLY A 53 -13.29 -3.42 5.84
C GLY A 53 -11.98 -3.67 6.60
N ALA A 54 -10.92 -4.11 5.92
CA ALA A 54 -9.61 -4.24 6.55
C ALA A 54 -9.03 -2.85 6.88
N GLN A 55 -8.18 -2.81 7.90
CA GLN A 55 -7.50 -1.60 8.33
C GLN A 55 -6.00 -1.80 8.18
N THR A 56 -5.33 -0.88 7.49
CA THR A 56 -3.88 -0.93 7.32
C THR A 56 -3.21 0.38 7.70
N LYS A 57 -1.94 0.32 8.13
CA LYS A 57 -1.18 1.54 8.40
C LYS A 57 -0.67 2.16 7.11
N ASN A 58 0.26 1.52 6.42
CA ASN A 58 0.83 1.99 5.16
C ASN A 58 0.86 0.87 4.13
N VAL A 59 0.73 1.22 2.85
CA VAL A 59 0.68 0.25 1.76
C VAL A 59 1.59 0.71 0.64
N GLU A 60 2.66 -0.01 0.39
CA GLU A 60 3.72 0.44 -0.50
C GLU A 60 4.13 -0.66 -1.48
N THR A 61 4.27 -0.32 -2.77
CA THR A 61 4.84 -1.27 -3.73
C THR A 61 5.64 -0.64 -4.86
N VAL A 62 6.67 -1.35 -5.32
CA VAL A 62 7.47 -0.98 -6.49
C VAL A 62 7.26 -1.99 -7.61
N ASN A 63 6.86 -1.54 -8.81
CA ASN A 63 6.50 -2.42 -9.94
C ASN A 63 5.38 -3.41 -9.57
N GLY A 64 4.27 -2.89 -9.05
CA GLY A 64 3.23 -3.69 -8.42
C GLY A 64 1.85 -3.05 -8.44
N GLY A 65 0.81 -3.86 -8.24
CA GLY A 65 -0.57 -3.38 -8.15
C GLY A 65 -1.07 -3.36 -6.71
N ILE A 66 -1.75 -2.29 -6.33
CA ILE A 66 -2.43 -2.17 -5.03
C ILE A 66 -3.94 -2.17 -5.28
N ARG A 67 -4.65 -3.11 -4.65
CA ARG A 67 -6.11 -3.16 -4.65
C ARG A 67 -6.63 -3.08 -3.23
N ILE A 68 -7.56 -2.16 -3.01
CA ILE A 68 -8.16 -1.90 -1.70
C ILE A 68 -9.65 -2.17 -1.80
N GLY A 69 -10.14 -3.11 -1.02
CA GLY A 69 -11.54 -3.50 -0.99
C GLY A 69 -12.43 -2.46 -0.33
N ASP A 70 -13.74 -2.63 -0.52
CA ASP A 70 -14.75 -1.69 -0.05
C ASP A 70 -14.69 -1.46 1.47
N ASN A 71 -14.97 -0.22 1.90
CA ASN A 71 -15.01 0.21 3.31
C ASN A 71 -13.69 -0.02 4.08
N ALA A 72 -12.60 -0.34 3.40
CA ALA A 72 -11.29 -0.46 4.03
C ALA A 72 -10.77 0.92 4.46
N ARG A 73 -9.85 0.92 5.42
CA ARG A 73 -9.19 2.13 5.90
C ARG A 73 -7.69 1.96 5.83
N THR A 74 -6.99 2.95 5.28
CA THR A 74 -5.54 2.93 5.23
C THR A 74 -4.99 4.27 5.71
N GLY A 75 -3.76 4.27 6.23
CA GLY A 75 -2.99 5.50 6.40
C GLY A 75 -2.55 6.00 5.03
N GLY A 76 -1.41 5.53 4.51
CA GLY A 76 -0.90 5.92 3.18
C GLY A 76 -0.94 4.79 2.13
N VAL A 77 -1.01 5.17 0.86
CA VAL A 77 -0.93 4.23 -0.28
C VAL A 77 -0.02 4.78 -1.36
N GLU A 78 1.08 4.08 -1.64
CA GLU A 78 2.11 4.56 -2.56
C GLU A 78 2.59 3.49 -3.54
N THR A 79 2.81 3.87 -4.81
CA THR A 79 3.47 2.99 -5.77
C THR A 79 4.30 3.70 -6.83
N VAL A 80 5.47 3.14 -7.20
CA VAL A 80 6.31 3.75 -8.24
C VAL A 80 5.79 3.43 -9.64
N ASN A 81 5.77 2.17 -10.04
CA ASN A 81 5.26 1.72 -11.35
C ASN A 81 4.10 0.76 -11.12
N GLY A 82 2.88 1.26 -11.09
CA GLY A 82 1.79 0.46 -10.55
C GLY A 82 0.41 1.06 -10.77
N ALA A 83 -0.61 0.24 -10.53
CA ALA A 83 -1.98 0.73 -10.47
C ALA A 83 -2.48 0.64 -9.03
N ILE A 84 -3.04 1.74 -8.55
CA ILE A 84 -3.78 1.80 -7.28
C ILE A 84 -5.26 1.78 -7.63
N THR A 85 -6.00 0.84 -7.04
CA THR A 85 -7.45 0.75 -7.18
C THR A 85 -8.08 0.74 -5.81
N LEU A 86 -8.93 1.74 -5.55
CA LEU A 86 -9.75 1.79 -4.36
C LEU A 86 -11.18 1.39 -4.70
N GLY A 87 -11.72 0.44 -3.94
CA GLY A 87 -13.13 0.11 -3.92
C GLY A 87 -13.98 1.26 -3.37
N GLN A 88 -15.24 0.98 -3.07
CA GLN A 88 -16.19 1.98 -2.60
C GLN A 88 -15.98 2.33 -1.14
N LYS A 89 -16.18 3.60 -0.79
CA LYS A 89 -16.14 4.10 0.61
C LYS A 89 -14.83 3.79 1.35
N VAL A 90 -13.72 3.76 0.63
CA VAL A 90 -12.40 3.60 1.23
C VAL A 90 -11.96 4.93 1.84
N THR A 91 -11.38 4.88 3.04
CA THR A 91 -10.78 6.07 3.67
C THR A 91 -9.26 5.94 3.65
N VAL A 92 -8.58 6.90 3.03
CA VAL A 92 -7.12 7.00 3.04
C VAL A 92 -6.71 8.28 3.79
N SER A 93 -5.93 8.14 4.86
CA SER A 93 -5.66 9.25 5.79
C SER A 93 -4.39 10.06 5.47
N GLY A 94 -3.41 9.45 4.80
CA GLY A 94 -2.08 9.97 4.53
C GLY A 94 -1.84 10.31 3.06
N GLY A 95 -2.70 9.85 2.14
CA GLY A 95 -2.65 10.17 0.72
C GLY A 95 -2.51 8.97 -0.21
N LEU A 96 -2.67 9.24 -1.50
CA LEU A 96 -2.57 8.29 -2.61
C LEU A 96 -1.55 8.81 -3.61
N GLU A 97 -0.41 8.15 -3.72
CA GLU A 97 0.67 8.61 -4.57
C GLU A 97 1.11 7.55 -5.57
N THR A 98 1.35 7.97 -6.81
CA THR A 98 2.07 7.14 -7.77
C THR A 98 3.00 7.95 -8.65
N VAL A 99 4.17 7.39 -8.97
CA VAL A 99 5.17 8.05 -9.82
C VAL A 99 4.83 7.86 -11.30
N ASN A 100 4.61 6.61 -11.72
CA ASN A 100 4.32 6.22 -13.09
C ASN A 100 3.27 5.11 -13.08
N GLY A 101 2.02 5.54 -12.97
CA GLY A 101 0.92 4.64 -12.68
C GLY A 101 -0.43 5.28 -12.87
N SER A 102 -1.46 4.55 -12.50
CA SER A 102 -2.84 5.02 -12.53
C SER A 102 -3.46 4.86 -11.15
N VAL A 103 -4.20 5.88 -10.71
CA VAL A 103 -5.02 5.82 -9.51
C VAL A 103 -6.49 5.80 -9.94
N LEU A 104 -7.20 4.74 -9.57
CA LEU A 104 -8.64 4.62 -9.73
C LEU A 104 -9.30 4.64 -8.36
N THR A 105 -10.25 5.56 -8.18
CA THR A 105 -11.05 5.66 -6.97
C THR A 105 -12.52 5.45 -7.31
N GLU A 106 -13.17 4.51 -6.61
CA GLU A 106 -14.62 4.34 -6.72
C GLU A 106 -15.39 5.31 -5.82
N ARG A 107 -16.72 5.30 -5.95
CA ARG A 107 -17.59 6.28 -5.27
C ARG A 107 -17.46 6.23 -3.75
N GLY A 108 -17.45 7.43 -3.16
CA GLY A 108 -17.46 7.63 -1.72
C GLY A 108 -16.11 7.41 -1.05
N SER A 109 -15.07 7.11 -1.82
CA SER A 109 -13.71 7.03 -1.31
C SER A 109 -13.10 8.42 -1.17
N GLN A 110 -12.35 8.62 -0.09
CA GLN A 110 -11.83 9.92 0.35
C GLN A 110 -10.40 9.81 0.86
#